data_AF-B1UYQ2-F1
#
_entry.id   AF-B1UYQ2-F1
#
_cell.length_a   1.000
_cell.length_b   1.000
_cell.length_c   1.000
_cell.angle_alpha   90.00
_cell.angle_beta   90.00
_cell.angle_gamma   90.00
#
_symmetry.space_group_name_H-M   'P 1'
#
loop_
_entity.id
_entity.type
_entity.pdbx_description
1 polymer ?
#
loop_
_entity_poly.entity_id
_entity_poly.type
_entity_poly.pdbx_seq_one_letter_code
_entity_poly.pdbx_strand_id
1 'polypeptide(L)'
;MRKCQVGGQAVLEGVMMRGSKGTATAVRTPEGDIEVSFEKTIPYTKKNKILGLPFIRGFVTLIESLIVGLKSLNYSASFFDDTEPSKFEDWLNNKFGEKANNVIMTLTIMLSFVFAIILFVAIPTGITFLLKKLNLPDWSLSAIEGVISIGMLLGYMYLMGKVDDIERVFQYHGAEHKTIFCYENEDELTVENVRKYPRFHPRCGTNFLFLVAIVSIFIFSFTKWDSVAQRTAIRVAMLPVISGITYELIRWLGKSQGNFAKIIAAPGLQLQKLTTREPDDSQIEVAIASLRRAEGLKEPNKKVGELLNLGNETLREVGIDTYILDTQLLLGKVLEKDKIWLITNKSEEVKKSDEIHFLNLLEKRKLKMPMQYILGTCEFMGLDFYVEEGVLIPRGDTEIIVEEVLNNIDEDAEINVCDLCCGSGAIGLSLANYRKNIIVDLVDIDDIPEKVTRKNIRELELSKRCGFIKSDLLSEVIKKGNKYDILVSNPPYIRTEVINTLMEDVKDYEPHLALDGGEDGLIFYRRIIDESLEVLKENGILAFEIGHDQGEDVKNLMIEKGYYDVKVIKDLAGLDRCVIGRVSLER
;
A
#
# COMPACT_ATOMS: atom_id res chain seq x y z
N MET A 1 -30.12 -11.94 -9.97
CA MET A 1 -30.33 -11.89 -8.51
C MET A 1 -29.74 -13.14 -7.90
N ARG A 2 -28.54 -12.98 -7.36
CA ARG A 2 -27.80 -14.04 -6.68
C ARG A 2 -28.63 -14.58 -5.52
N LYS A 3 -28.82 -15.91 -5.44
CA LYS A 3 -29.48 -16.57 -4.30
C LYS A 3 -28.53 -16.74 -3.10
N CYS A 4 -27.69 -15.74 -2.82
CA CYS A 4 -26.76 -15.79 -1.69
C CYS A 4 -27.38 -15.10 -0.47
N GLN A 5 -27.29 -15.76 0.69
CA GLN A 5 -27.72 -15.19 1.96
C GLN A 5 -26.55 -14.44 2.59
N VAL A 6 -26.29 -13.23 2.10
CA VAL A 6 -25.41 -12.28 2.79
C VAL A 6 -26.26 -11.48 3.77
N GLY A 7 -25.72 -11.21 4.95
CA GLY A 7 -26.27 -10.25 5.90
C GLY A 7 -25.14 -9.52 6.60
N GLY A 8 -25.44 -8.40 7.22
CA GLY A 8 -24.46 -7.66 7.99
C GLY A 8 -25.03 -7.06 9.26
N GLN A 9 -24.17 -6.30 9.92
CA GLN A 9 -24.48 -5.47 11.06
C GLN A 9 -23.52 -4.28 11.08
N ALA A 10 -24.04 -3.08 11.25
CA ALA A 10 -23.21 -1.91 11.53
C ALA A 10 -22.57 -2.00 12.93
N VAL A 11 -21.33 -1.53 13.03
CA VAL A 11 -20.57 -1.38 14.27
C VAL A 11 -19.96 0.04 14.32
N LEU A 12 -19.25 0.39 15.39
CA LEU A 12 -18.59 1.69 15.49
C LEU A 12 -17.57 1.83 14.36
N GLU A 13 -17.64 2.91 13.58
CA GLU A 13 -16.78 3.17 12.42
C GLU A 13 -16.64 2.01 11.41
N GLY A 14 -17.63 1.10 11.34
CA GLY A 14 -17.43 -0.15 10.63
C GLY A 14 -18.68 -0.95 10.28
N VAL A 15 -18.45 -2.02 9.52
CA VAL A 15 -19.49 -2.96 9.11
C VAL A 15 -18.99 -4.40 9.24
N MET A 16 -19.78 -5.22 9.93
CA MET A 16 -19.65 -6.67 9.91
C MET A 16 -20.49 -7.26 8.77
N MET A 17 -19.90 -8.10 7.94
CA MET A 17 -20.56 -8.85 6.87
C MET A 17 -20.39 -10.35 7.07
N ARG A 18 -21.47 -11.09 6.88
CA ARG A 18 -21.49 -12.55 6.90
C ARG A 18 -21.75 -13.06 5.49
N GLY A 19 -20.75 -13.72 4.93
CA GLY A 19 -20.77 -14.24 3.58
C GLY A 19 -20.59 -15.76 3.51
N SER A 20 -20.34 -16.24 2.29
CA SER A 20 -20.13 -17.65 1.96
C SER A 20 -18.80 -18.21 2.47
N LYS A 21 -17.77 -17.37 2.66
CA LYS A 21 -16.45 -17.78 3.15
C LYS A 21 -16.30 -17.65 4.66
N GLY A 22 -17.01 -16.72 5.28
CA GLY A 22 -16.94 -16.47 6.70
C GLY A 22 -17.58 -15.16 7.10
N THR A 23 -17.17 -14.67 8.26
CA THR A 23 -17.57 -13.38 8.81
C THR A 23 -16.38 -12.44 8.72
N ALA A 24 -16.59 -11.25 8.14
CA ALA A 24 -15.60 -10.18 8.11
C ALA A 24 -16.13 -8.97 8.88
N THR A 25 -15.28 -8.27 9.62
CA THR A 25 -15.59 -6.97 10.21
C THR A 25 -14.54 -5.99 9.72
N ALA A 26 -14.97 -4.98 8.95
CA ALA A 26 -14.10 -3.89 8.52
C ALA A 26 -14.39 -2.65 9.35
N VAL A 27 -13.34 -1.96 9.80
CA VAL A 27 -13.40 -0.76 10.63
C VAL A 27 -12.45 0.27 10.04
N ARG A 28 -12.87 1.54 9.97
CA ARG A 28 -11.97 2.64 9.64
C ARG A 28 -11.28 3.09 10.91
N THR A 29 -9.95 3.07 10.95
CA THR A 29 -9.18 3.48 12.15
C THR A 29 -9.09 5.00 12.25
N PRO A 30 -8.71 5.56 13.43
CA PRO A 30 -8.45 7.00 13.58
C PRO A 30 -7.43 7.58 12.59
N GLU A 31 -6.47 6.77 12.14
CA GLU A 31 -5.45 7.13 11.15
C GLU A 31 -6.01 7.21 9.72
N GLY A 32 -7.23 6.71 9.50
CA GLY A 32 -7.93 6.73 8.21
C GLY A 32 -7.85 5.42 7.42
N ASP A 33 -7.10 4.43 7.87
CA ASP A 33 -6.94 3.12 7.23
C ASP A 33 -8.16 2.22 7.44
N ILE A 34 -8.32 1.20 6.58
CA ILE A 34 -9.40 0.19 6.71
C ILE A 34 -8.81 -1.12 7.20
N GLU A 35 -9.07 -1.45 8.46
CA GLU A 35 -8.67 -2.71 9.08
C GLU A 35 -9.77 -3.76 8.95
N VAL A 36 -9.42 -4.99 8.57
CA VAL A 36 -10.39 -6.05 8.30
C VAL A 36 -10.06 -7.34 9.07
N SER A 37 -10.86 -7.63 10.10
CA SER A 37 -10.85 -8.93 10.78
C SER A 37 -11.69 -9.95 10.02
N PHE A 38 -11.15 -11.15 9.80
CA PHE A 38 -11.86 -12.23 9.10
C PHE A 38 -11.79 -13.54 9.87
N GLU A 39 -12.96 -14.16 10.09
CA GLU A 39 -13.11 -15.44 10.73
C GLU A 39 -13.92 -16.42 9.89
N LYS A 40 -13.36 -17.60 9.68
CA LYS A 40 -14.07 -18.69 9.00
C LYS A 40 -15.09 -19.32 9.94
N THR A 41 -16.34 -18.87 9.87
CA THR A 41 -17.41 -19.37 10.74
C THR A 41 -18.31 -20.39 10.04
N ILE A 42 -18.49 -21.57 10.65
CA ILE A 42 -19.51 -22.54 10.22
C ILE A 42 -20.75 -22.35 11.11
N PRO A 43 -21.96 -22.11 10.55
CA PRO A 43 -23.18 -21.92 11.32
C PRO A 43 -23.44 -23.06 12.31
N TYR A 44 -23.89 -22.76 13.53
CA TYR A 44 -24.17 -23.79 14.54
C TYR A 44 -25.28 -24.76 14.09
N THR A 45 -26.24 -24.25 13.33
CA THR A 45 -27.32 -25.03 12.68
C THR A 45 -26.80 -26.08 11.69
N LYS A 46 -25.59 -25.90 11.14
CA LYS A 46 -24.92 -26.87 10.26
C LYS A 46 -24.02 -27.84 11.02
N LYS A 47 -23.58 -27.50 12.24
CA LYS A 47 -22.76 -28.36 13.10
C LYS A 47 -23.57 -29.49 13.75
N ASN A 48 -24.86 -29.26 14.03
CA ASN A 48 -25.74 -30.25 14.65
C ASN A 48 -27.13 -30.24 14.01
N LYS A 49 -27.63 -31.41 13.58
CA LYS A 49 -28.94 -31.58 12.93
C LYS A 49 -30.11 -31.13 13.81
N ILE A 50 -30.02 -31.30 15.12
CA ILE A 50 -31.08 -30.90 16.08
C ILE A 50 -31.21 -29.37 16.13
N LEU A 51 -30.08 -28.67 16.12
CA LEU A 51 -30.04 -27.20 16.10
C LEU A 51 -30.56 -26.61 14.78
N GLY A 52 -30.65 -27.41 13.73
CA GLY A 52 -31.17 -27.03 12.42
C GLY A 52 -32.69 -27.23 12.23
N LEU A 53 -33.39 -27.81 13.21
CA LEU A 53 -34.83 -28.06 13.13
C LEU A 53 -35.63 -26.74 13.02
N PRO A 54 -36.77 -26.71 12.30
CA PRO A 54 -37.66 -25.55 12.29
C PRO A 54 -38.02 -25.10 13.71
N PHE A 55 -38.23 -23.80 13.91
CA PHE A 55 -38.43 -23.14 15.22
C PHE A 55 -37.20 -23.13 16.15
N ILE A 56 -36.49 -24.25 16.32
CA ILE A 56 -35.26 -24.31 17.14
C ILE A 56 -34.14 -23.49 16.50
N ARG A 57 -33.96 -23.62 15.18
CA ARG A 57 -32.92 -22.91 14.43
C ARG A 57 -33.03 -21.39 14.53
N GLY A 58 -34.24 -20.85 14.68
CA GLY A 58 -34.44 -19.41 14.78
C GLY A 58 -33.81 -18.84 16.04
N PHE A 59 -34.06 -19.50 17.17
CA PHE A 59 -33.43 -19.15 18.45
C PHE A 59 -31.91 -19.35 18.40
N VAL A 60 -31.43 -20.47 17.85
CA VAL A 60 -29.99 -20.73 17.70
C VAL A 60 -29.30 -19.66 16.85
N THR A 61 -29.93 -19.27 15.73
CA THR A 61 -29.39 -18.23 14.83
C THR A 61 -29.36 -16.87 15.52
N LEU A 62 -30.39 -16.54 16.31
CA LEU A 62 -30.41 -15.31 17.11
C LEU A 62 -29.25 -15.25 18.12
N ILE A 63 -29.02 -16.34 18.86
CA ILE A 63 -27.90 -16.43 19.81
C ILE A 63 -26.56 -16.34 19.09
N GLU A 64 -26.40 -17.02 17.96
CA GLU A 64 -25.17 -16.95 17.16
C GLU A 64 -24.91 -15.53 16.66
N SER A 65 -25.93 -14.86 16.10
CA SER A 65 -25.84 -13.46 15.65
C SER A 65 -25.53 -12.50 16.79
N LEU A 66 -26.08 -12.71 17.99
CA LEU A 66 -25.76 -11.90 19.17
C LEU A 66 -24.29 -12.04 19.56
N ILE A 67 -23.76 -13.27 19.63
CA ILE A 67 -22.36 -13.52 20.00
C ILE A 67 -21.41 -12.88 18.98
N VAL A 68 -21.68 -13.08 17.68
CA VAL A 68 -20.87 -12.49 16.60
C VAL A 68 -20.96 -10.97 16.62
N GLY A 69 -22.17 -10.41 16.78
CA GLY A 69 -22.39 -8.97 16.85
C GLY A 69 -21.65 -8.32 18.02
N LEU A 70 -21.67 -8.93 19.21
CA LEU A 70 -20.91 -8.46 20.37
C LEU A 70 -19.40 -8.51 20.12
N LYS A 71 -18.91 -9.59 19.52
CA LYS A 71 -17.49 -9.71 19.18
C LYS A 71 -17.04 -8.64 18.19
N SER A 72 -17.84 -8.38 17.16
CA SER A 72 -17.55 -7.34 16.16
C SER A 72 -17.63 -5.93 16.75
N LEU A 73 -18.57 -5.67 17.66
CA LEU A 73 -18.66 -4.38 18.38
C LEU A 73 -17.42 -4.15 19.26
N ASN A 74 -16.97 -5.17 19.98
CA ASN A 74 -15.76 -5.06 20.80
C ASN A 74 -14.51 -4.86 19.93
N TYR A 75 -14.43 -5.56 18.80
CA TYR A 75 -13.34 -5.36 17.85
C TYR A 75 -13.33 -3.94 17.28
N SER A 76 -14.49 -3.37 16.93
CA SER A 76 -14.53 -1.96 16.53
C SER A 76 -14.15 -1.02 17.66
N ALA A 77 -14.65 -1.26 18.88
CA ALA A 77 -14.41 -0.38 20.02
C ALA A 77 -12.93 -0.34 20.42
N SER A 78 -12.18 -1.44 20.25
CA SER A 78 -10.75 -1.48 20.60
C SER A 78 -9.87 -0.52 19.80
N PHE A 79 -10.35 0.05 18.68
CA PHE A 79 -9.62 1.07 17.92
C PHE A 79 -9.86 2.50 18.42
N PHE A 80 -10.79 2.70 19.36
CA PHE A 80 -11.24 4.01 19.84
C PHE A 80 -11.18 4.15 21.36
N ASP A 81 -10.58 3.18 22.05
CA ASP A 81 -10.53 3.11 23.51
C ASP A 81 -9.26 3.79 24.04
N ASP A 82 -9.27 5.12 24.04
CA ASP A 82 -8.18 5.98 24.57
C ASP A 82 -8.46 6.49 26.01
N THR A 83 -9.49 5.96 26.68
CA THR A 83 -9.87 6.40 28.03
C THR A 83 -8.98 5.81 29.13
N GLU A 84 -8.50 6.66 30.04
CA GLU A 84 -7.82 6.20 31.27
C GLU A 84 -8.74 5.26 32.07
N PRO A 85 -8.22 4.14 32.59
CA PRO A 85 -9.03 3.15 33.30
C PRO A 85 -9.67 3.78 34.54
N SER A 86 -10.95 3.49 34.76
CA SER A 86 -11.67 3.96 35.93
C SER A 86 -11.15 3.30 37.22
N LYS A 87 -11.38 3.92 38.39
CA LYS A 87 -11.02 3.35 39.71
C LYS A 87 -11.59 1.94 39.96
N PHE A 88 -12.68 1.58 39.29
CA PHE A 88 -13.28 0.25 39.35
C PHE A 88 -12.54 -0.75 38.46
N GLU A 89 -12.09 -0.32 37.28
CA GLU A 89 -11.28 -1.12 36.36
C GLU A 89 -9.91 -1.40 36.96
N ASP A 90 -9.26 -0.41 37.58
CA ASP A 90 -8.02 -0.63 38.32
C ASP A 90 -8.18 -1.66 39.45
N TRP A 91 -9.28 -1.59 40.20
CA TRP A 91 -9.55 -2.58 41.25
C TRP A 91 -9.78 -3.99 40.69
N LEU A 92 -10.48 -4.11 39.56
CA LEU A 92 -10.71 -5.38 38.86
C LEU A 92 -9.43 -5.93 38.24
N ASN A 93 -8.62 -5.09 37.58
CA ASN A 93 -7.32 -5.44 37.02
C ASN A 93 -6.38 -5.96 38.12
N ASN A 94 -6.33 -5.29 39.26
CA ASN A 94 -5.54 -5.72 40.42
C ASN A 94 -6.01 -7.06 41.03
N LYS A 95 -7.30 -7.42 40.89
CA LYS A 95 -7.88 -8.63 41.51
C LYS A 95 -7.97 -9.83 40.57
N PHE A 96 -8.13 -9.61 39.27
CA PHE A 96 -8.39 -10.65 38.27
C PHE A 96 -7.35 -10.69 37.12
N GLY A 97 -6.38 -9.78 37.09
CA GLY A 97 -5.32 -9.73 36.08
C GLY A 97 -5.88 -9.72 34.65
N GLU A 98 -5.32 -10.56 33.76
CA GLU A 98 -5.74 -10.68 32.36
C GLU A 98 -7.22 -11.04 32.14
N LYS A 99 -7.93 -11.55 33.16
CA LYS A 99 -9.36 -11.90 33.05
C LYS A 99 -10.29 -10.73 33.38
N ALA A 100 -9.77 -9.60 33.85
CA ALA A 100 -10.56 -8.45 34.26
C ALA A 100 -11.45 -7.93 33.12
N ASN A 101 -10.93 -7.76 31.91
CA ASN A 101 -11.70 -7.29 30.74
C ASN A 101 -12.87 -8.22 30.39
N ASN A 102 -12.68 -9.54 30.47
CA ASN A 102 -13.75 -10.50 30.24
C ASN A 102 -14.84 -10.42 31.33
N VAL A 103 -14.45 -10.14 32.58
CA VAL A 103 -15.40 -9.96 33.70
C VAL A 103 -16.18 -8.66 33.55
N ILE A 104 -15.51 -7.54 33.21
CA ILE A 104 -16.15 -6.24 32.97
C ILE A 104 -17.17 -6.35 31.85
N MET A 105 -16.77 -6.95 30.72
CA MET A 105 -17.66 -7.18 29.58
C MET A 105 -18.85 -8.05 29.97
N THR A 106 -18.63 -9.15 30.71
CA THR A 106 -19.72 -10.03 31.16
C THR A 106 -20.71 -9.29 32.06
N LEU A 107 -20.22 -8.50 33.01
CA LEU A 107 -21.05 -7.69 33.91
C LEU A 107 -21.85 -6.63 33.14
N THR A 108 -21.22 -5.93 32.20
CA THR A 108 -21.85 -4.89 31.37
C THR A 108 -22.97 -5.50 30.51
N ILE A 109 -22.72 -6.65 29.90
CA ILE A 109 -23.72 -7.40 29.13
C ILE A 109 -24.88 -7.80 30.05
N MET A 110 -24.61 -8.38 31.22
CA MET A 110 -25.65 -8.78 32.17
C MET A 110 -26.50 -7.59 32.62
N LEU A 111 -25.88 -6.45 32.97
CA LEU A 111 -26.58 -5.24 33.37
C LEU A 111 -27.46 -4.70 32.23
N SER A 112 -26.94 -4.69 31.00
CA SER A 112 -27.68 -4.27 29.81
C SER A 112 -28.90 -5.16 29.55
N PHE A 113 -28.77 -6.48 29.74
CA PHE A 113 -29.89 -7.42 29.64
C PHE A 113 -30.95 -7.17 30.73
N VAL A 114 -30.53 -6.96 31.98
CA VAL A 114 -31.46 -6.64 33.08
C VAL A 114 -32.20 -5.34 32.79
N PHE A 115 -31.48 -4.30 32.34
CA PHE A 115 -32.08 -3.03 31.95
C PHE A 115 -33.09 -3.20 30.81
N ALA A 116 -32.75 -3.97 29.78
CA ALA A 116 -33.65 -4.26 28.66
C ALA A 116 -34.92 -5.01 29.11
N ILE A 117 -34.80 -5.98 30.02
CA ILE A 117 -35.96 -6.68 30.59
C ILE A 117 -36.84 -5.72 31.39
N ILE A 118 -36.24 -4.84 32.21
CA ILE A 118 -37.00 -3.85 32.98
C ILE A 118 -37.76 -2.92 32.02
N LEU A 119 -37.04 -2.35 31.05
CA LEU A 119 -37.58 -1.34 30.15
C LEU A 119 -38.65 -1.90 29.21
N PHE A 120 -38.37 -3.01 28.53
CA PHE A 120 -39.24 -3.52 27.45
C PHE A 120 -40.21 -4.61 27.88
N VAL A 121 -40.00 -5.23 29.04
CA VAL A 121 -40.88 -6.30 29.56
C VAL A 121 -41.60 -5.85 30.83
N ALA A 122 -40.87 -5.49 31.88
CA ALA A 122 -41.47 -5.25 33.20
C ALA A 122 -42.33 -3.98 33.24
N ILE A 123 -41.86 -2.86 32.67
CA ILE A 123 -42.61 -1.59 32.64
C ILE A 123 -43.95 -1.72 31.88
N PRO A 124 -43.99 -2.22 30.62
CA PRO A 124 -45.26 -2.45 29.93
C PRO A 124 -46.21 -3.36 30.70
N THR A 125 -45.69 -4.44 31.30
CA THR A 125 -46.48 -5.37 32.13
C THR A 125 -47.05 -4.68 33.37
N GLY A 126 -46.26 -3.81 34.01
CA GLY A 126 -46.69 -3.04 35.18
C GLY A 126 -47.80 -2.06 34.84
N ILE A 127 -47.69 -1.35 33.71
CA ILE A 127 -48.72 -0.43 33.23
C ILE A 127 -50.03 -1.17 32.96
N THR A 128 -49.99 -2.33 32.30
CA THR A 128 -51.21 -3.10 32.02
C THR A 128 -51.80 -3.77 33.26
N PHE A 129 -50.97 -4.10 34.26
CA PHE A 129 -51.47 -4.55 35.57
C PHE A 129 -52.29 -3.48 36.29
N LEU A 130 -51.89 -2.20 36.20
CA LEU A 130 -52.70 -1.10 36.71
C LEU A 130 -54.03 -0.96 35.95
N LEU A 131 -54.02 -1.19 34.63
CA LEU A 131 -55.22 -1.19 33.78
C LEU A 131 -56.13 -2.40 34.00
N LYS A 132 -55.64 -3.50 34.60
CA LYS A 132 -56.46 -4.67 34.97
C LYS A 132 -57.59 -4.29 35.94
N LYS A 133 -57.44 -3.20 36.70
CA LYS A 133 -58.50 -2.61 37.54
C LYS A 133 -59.75 -2.16 36.77
N LEU A 134 -59.67 -2.04 35.44
CA LEU A 134 -60.78 -1.65 34.56
C LEU A 134 -61.62 -2.84 34.05
N ASN A 135 -61.40 -4.07 34.55
CA ASN A 135 -62.11 -5.29 34.15
C ASN A 135 -62.09 -5.59 32.64
N LEU A 136 -61.03 -5.20 31.95
CA LEU A 136 -60.82 -5.54 30.54
C LEU A 136 -60.48 -7.03 30.37
N PRO A 137 -60.89 -7.67 29.26
CA PRO A 137 -60.51 -9.06 28.99
C PRO A 137 -59.00 -9.19 28.70
N ASP A 138 -58.42 -10.35 29.05
CA ASP A 138 -56.96 -10.60 29.02
C ASP A 138 -56.32 -10.40 27.64
N TRP A 139 -57.07 -10.68 26.56
CA TRP A 139 -56.59 -10.48 25.19
C TRP A 139 -56.43 -8.98 24.87
N SER A 140 -57.33 -8.13 25.38
CA SER A 140 -57.24 -6.67 25.21
C SER A 140 -56.10 -6.09 26.02
N LEU A 141 -55.89 -6.57 27.25
CA LEU A 141 -54.73 -6.19 28.08
C LEU A 141 -53.41 -6.56 27.39
N SER A 142 -53.34 -7.74 26.77
CA SER A 142 -52.15 -8.19 26.02
C SER A 142 -51.91 -7.36 24.74
N ALA A 143 -52.97 -6.92 24.06
CA ALA A 143 -52.86 -6.02 22.90
C ALA A 143 -52.36 -4.63 23.31
N ILE A 144 -52.92 -4.05 24.39
CA ILE A 144 -52.48 -2.75 24.94
C ILE A 144 -51.02 -2.82 25.36
N GLU A 145 -50.63 -3.89 26.06
CA GLU A 145 -49.24 -4.14 26.46
C GLU A 145 -48.29 -4.14 25.25
N GLY A 146 -48.71 -4.81 24.17
CA GLY A 146 -48.00 -4.83 22.89
C GLY A 146 -47.81 -3.46 22.26
N VAL A 147 -48.88 -2.67 22.20
CA VAL A 147 -48.84 -1.31 21.67
C VAL A 147 -47.91 -0.42 22.50
N ILE A 148 -47.95 -0.54 23.83
CA ILE A 148 -47.04 0.16 24.74
C ILE A 148 -45.59 -0.27 24.46
N SER A 149 -45.31 -1.58 24.38
CA SER A 149 -43.97 -2.08 24.08
C SER A 149 -43.44 -1.59 22.73
N ILE A 150 -44.26 -1.57 21.68
CA ILE A 150 -43.88 -1.02 20.37
C ILE A 150 -43.62 0.48 20.47
N GLY A 151 -44.49 1.23 21.15
CA GLY A 151 -44.31 2.67 21.37
C GLY A 151 -43.02 2.99 22.14
N MET A 152 -42.70 2.23 23.18
CA MET A 152 -41.46 2.36 23.94
C MET A 152 -40.23 2.03 23.09
N LEU A 153 -40.30 0.96 22.28
CA LEU A 153 -39.23 0.60 21.34
C LEU A 153 -38.97 1.74 20.33
N LEU A 154 -40.02 2.24 19.70
CA LEU A 154 -39.92 3.36 18.74
C LEU A 154 -39.37 4.63 19.39
N GLY A 155 -39.86 4.97 20.60
CA GLY A 155 -39.37 6.11 21.37
C GLY A 155 -37.89 5.97 21.74
N TYR A 156 -37.47 4.81 22.21
CA TYR A 156 -36.07 4.52 22.51
C TYR A 156 -35.18 4.65 21.27
N MET A 157 -35.59 4.07 20.14
CA MET A 157 -34.84 4.15 18.88
C MET A 157 -34.73 5.59 18.36
N TYR A 158 -35.79 6.39 18.49
CA TYR A 158 -35.77 7.79 18.13
C TYR A 158 -34.83 8.62 19.02
N LEU A 159 -34.81 8.36 20.33
CA LEU A 159 -33.90 9.05 21.27
C LEU A 159 -32.44 8.68 21.03
N MET A 160 -32.15 7.39 20.82
CA MET A 160 -30.79 6.92 20.53
C MET A 160 -30.28 7.43 19.19
N GLY A 161 -31.15 7.57 18.19
CA GLY A 161 -30.78 8.14 16.89
C GLY A 161 -30.43 9.64 16.91
N LYS A 162 -30.44 10.30 18.08
CA LYS A 162 -29.95 11.68 18.29
C LYS A 162 -28.58 11.75 18.95
N VAL A 163 -27.99 10.61 19.29
CA VAL A 163 -26.62 10.53 19.81
C VAL A 163 -25.69 10.44 18.61
N ASP A 164 -24.70 11.34 18.53
CA ASP A 164 -23.83 11.51 17.35
C ASP A 164 -23.16 10.20 16.91
N ASP A 165 -22.62 9.42 17.85
CA ASP A 165 -21.99 8.12 17.56
C ASP A 165 -22.99 7.11 16.96
N ILE A 166 -24.24 7.13 17.43
CA ILE A 166 -25.29 6.23 16.94
C ILE A 166 -25.79 6.66 15.57
N GLU A 167 -25.83 7.97 15.30
CA GLU A 167 -26.15 8.47 13.97
C GLU A 167 -25.13 7.96 12.95
N ARG A 168 -23.84 7.97 13.29
CA ARG A 168 -22.77 7.44 12.44
C ARG A 168 -22.91 5.93 12.22
N VAL A 169 -23.22 5.16 13.26
CA VAL A 169 -23.56 3.72 13.12
C VAL A 169 -24.76 3.52 12.17
N PHE A 170 -25.77 4.38 12.20
CA PHE A 170 -26.90 4.31 11.27
C PHE A 170 -26.53 4.65 9.81
N GLN A 171 -25.49 5.45 9.58
CA GLN A 171 -24.95 5.65 8.24
C GLN A 171 -24.23 4.39 7.74
N TYR A 172 -23.37 3.78 8.56
CA TYR A 172 -22.74 2.49 8.26
C TYR A 172 -23.76 1.38 8.00
N HIS A 173 -24.90 1.39 8.69
CA HIS A 173 -26.03 0.49 8.42
C HIS A 173 -26.67 0.77 7.04
N GLY A 174 -26.73 2.04 6.64
CA GLY A 174 -27.09 2.42 5.27
C GLY A 174 -26.10 1.87 4.25
N ALA A 175 -24.79 2.00 4.50
CA ALA A 175 -23.72 1.48 3.64
C ALA A 175 -23.78 -0.05 3.51
N GLU A 176 -24.08 -0.76 4.60
CA GLU A 176 -24.31 -2.20 4.62
C GLU A 176 -25.41 -2.60 3.62
N HIS A 177 -26.59 -1.99 3.77
CA HIS A 177 -27.75 -2.31 2.92
C HIS A 177 -27.49 -2.03 1.44
N LYS A 178 -26.91 -0.86 1.12
CA LYS A 178 -26.60 -0.50 -0.26
C LYS A 178 -25.60 -1.46 -0.88
N THR A 179 -24.56 -1.82 -0.14
CA THR A 179 -23.52 -2.77 -0.58
C THR A 179 -24.09 -4.15 -0.83
N ILE A 180 -24.97 -4.65 0.06
CA ILE A 180 -25.67 -5.93 -0.14
C ILE A 180 -26.56 -5.88 -1.39
N PHE A 181 -27.33 -4.81 -1.59
CA PHE A 181 -28.16 -4.67 -2.79
C PHE A 181 -27.34 -4.66 -4.09
N CYS A 182 -26.22 -3.94 -4.12
CA CYS A 182 -25.30 -3.93 -5.26
C CYS A 182 -24.82 -5.34 -5.58
N TYR A 183 -24.38 -6.07 -4.55
CA TYR A 183 -23.90 -7.44 -4.70
C TYR A 183 -24.97 -8.41 -5.20
N GLU A 184 -26.20 -8.29 -4.72
CA GLU A 184 -27.29 -9.18 -5.08
C GLU A 184 -27.84 -8.94 -6.48
N ASN A 185 -27.71 -7.71 -6.98
CA ASN A 185 -27.99 -7.36 -8.37
C ASN A 185 -26.84 -7.69 -9.32
N GLU A 186 -25.72 -8.21 -8.81
CA GLU A 186 -24.56 -8.65 -9.59
C GLU A 186 -23.80 -7.50 -10.28
N ASP A 187 -23.95 -6.28 -9.77
CA ASP A 187 -23.15 -5.13 -10.17
C ASP A 187 -21.76 -5.16 -9.54
N GLU A 188 -20.81 -4.51 -10.20
CA GLU A 188 -19.45 -4.35 -9.68
C GLU A 188 -19.46 -3.52 -8.38
N LEU A 189 -18.79 -4.03 -7.34
CA LEU A 189 -18.71 -3.41 -6.02
C LEU A 189 -17.78 -2.20 -6.03
N THR A 190 -18.22 -1.09 -6.64
CA THR A 190 -17.58 0.23 -6.59
C THR A 190 -18.44 1.20 -5.80
N VAL A 191 -17.85 2.29 -5.32
CA VAL A 191 -18.56 3.32 -4.56
C VAL A 191 -19.69 3.92 -5.41
N GLU A 192 -19.45 4.18 -6.70
CA GLU A 192 -20.43 4.76 -7.62
C GLU A 192 -21.64 3.85 -7.85
N ASN A 193 -21.43 2.54 -7.93
CA ASN A 193 -22.50 1.59 -8.13
C ASN A 193 -23.30 1.39 -6.84
N VAL A 194 -22.62 1.22 -5.70
CA VAL A 194 -23.27 1.07 -4.40
C VAL A 194 -24.15 2.27 -4.06
N ARG A 195 -23.70 3.50 -4.37
CA ARG A 195 -24.43 4.74 -4.09
C ARG A 195 -25.86 4.77 -4.64
N LYS A 196 -26.10 4.13 -5.79
CA LYS A 196 -27.38 4.10 -6.52
C LYS A 196 -28.46 3.28 -5.83
N TYR A 197 -28.08 2.36 -4.94
CA TYR A 197 -29.01 1.44 -4.31
C TYR A 197 -29.74 2.04 -3.09
N PRO A 198 -30.96 1.59 -2.77
CA PRO A 198 -31.71 2.09 -1.63
C PRO A 198 -31.15 1.54 -0.31
N ARG A 199 -31.20 2.34 0.76
CA ARG A 199 -30.84 1.90 2.12
C ARG A 199 -31.94 1.10 2.84
N PHE A 200 -33.03 0.74 2.17
CA PHE A 200 -34.19 0.05 2.78
C PHE A 200 -34.25 -1.40 2.35
N HIS A 201 -33.77 -2.31 3.19
CA HIS A 201 -33.62 -3.73 2.86
C HIS A 201 -34.63 -4.63 3.61
N PRO A 202 -35.40 -5.48 2.92
CA PRO A 202 -36.50 -6.25 3.54
C PRO A 202 -36.06 -7.34 4.53
N ARG A 203 -34.78 -7.75 4.49
CA ARG A 203 -34.20 -8.78 5.39
C ARG A 203 -33.37 -8.20 6.55
N CYS A 204 -33.49 -6.90 6.82
CA CYS A 204 -32.80 -6.26 7.94
C CYS A 204 -33.28 -6.79 9.30
N GLY A 205 -32.39 -6.85 10.29
CA GLY A 205 -32.72 -7.22 11.68
C GLY A 205 -33.71 -6.29 12.38
N THR A 206 -33.88 -5.05 11.90
CA THR A 206 -34.92 -4.13 12.42
C THR A 206 -36.34 -4.62 12.11
N ASN A 207 -36.52 -5.29 10.96
CA ASN A 207 -37.77 -5.99 10.64
C ASN A 207 -37.99 -7.17 11.59
N PHE A 208 -36.93 -7.82 12.07
CA PHE A 208 -37.02 -8.89 13.07
C PHE A 208 -37.57 -8.37 14.40
N LEU A 209 -37.07 -7.26 14.92
CA LEU A 209 -37.55 -6.68 16.19
C LEU A 209 -39.06 -6.37 16.14
N PHE A 210 -39.53 -5.81 15.04
CA PHE A 210 -40.95 -5.51 14.86
C PHE A 210 -41.82 -6.77 14.75
N LEU A 211 -41.37 -7.77 13.98
CA LEU A 211 -42.10 -9.03 13.85
C LEU A 211 -42.12 -9.80 15.17
N VAL A 212 -41.05 -9.75 15.97
CA VAL A 212 -41.04 -10.29 17.35
C VAL A 212 -42.13 -9.64 18.18
N ALA A 213 -42.31 -8.32 18.12
CA ALA A 213 -43.35 -7.63 18.87
C ALA A 213 -44.76 -8.09 18.46
N ILE A 214 -45.05 -8.18 17.15
CA ILE A 214 -46.35 -8.66 16.65
C ILE A 214 -46.62 -10.11 17.06
N VAL A 215 -45.64 -11.01 16.84
CA VAL A 215 -45.76 -12.42 17.21
C VAL A 215 -45.96 -12.57 18.71
N SER A 216 -45.27 -11.74 19.52
CA SER A 216 -45.46 -11.70 20.98
C SER A 216 -46.88 -11.31 21.36
N ILE A 217 -47.47 -10.29 20.75
CA ILE A 217 -48.86 -9.86 21.01
C ILE A 217 -49.82 -11.02 20.78
N PHE A 218 -49.67 -11.70 19.63
CA PHE A 218 -50.53 -12.82 19.27
C PHE A 218 -50.38 -13.98 20.25
N ILE A 219 -49.16 -14.42 20.54
CA ILE A 219 -48.91 -15.56 21.45
C ILE A 219 -49.43 -15.24 22.86
N PHE A 220 -49.15 -14.05 23.39
CA PHE A 220 -49.53 -13.71 24.75
C PHE A 220 -51.02 -13.40 24.91
N SER A 221 -51.77 -13.13 23.83
CA SER A 221 -53.22 -12.99 23.89
C SER A 221 -53.95 -14.28 24.33
N PHE A 222 -53.31 -15.44 24.21
CA PHE A 222 -53.84 -16.73 24.67
C PHE A 222 -53.42 -17.10 26.09
N THR A 223 -52.63 -16.25 26.76
CA THR A 223 -52.07 -16.56 28.09
C THR A 223 -52.74 -15.73 29.18
N LYS A 224 -53.23 -16.42 30.21
CA LYS A 224 -53.75 -15.80 31.43
C LYS A 224 -52.62 -15.56 32.42
N TRP A 225 -52.75 -14.51 33.22
CA TRP A 225 -51.74 -14.16 34.20
C TRP A 225 -52.35 -13.43 35.40
N ASP A 226 -51.87 -13.79 36.59
CA ASP A 226 -52.41 -13.31 37.87
C ASP A 226 -51.45 -12.35 38.58
N SER A 227 -50.17 -12.36 38.19
CA SER A 227 -49.15 -11.43 38.73
C SER A 227 -48.17 -10.96 37.66
N VAL A 228 -47.58 -9.79 37.90
CA VAL A 228 -46.52 -9.21 37.04
C VAL A 228 -45.31 -10.16 36.94
N ALA A 229 -44.93 -10.80 38.04
CA ALA A 229 -43.81 -11.74 38.08
C ALA A 229 -44.07 -12.97 37.23
N GLN A 230 -45.25 -13.58 37.36
CA GLN A 230 -45.67 -14.72 36.53
C GLN A 230 -45.69 -14.36 35.05
N ARG A 231 -46.25 -13.19 34.70
CA ARG A 231 -46.31 -12.71 33.32
C ARG A 231 -44.91 -12.49 32.73
N THR A 232 -44.01 -11.89 33.52
CA THR A 232 -42.61 -11.66 33.13
C THR A 232 -41.88 -12.98 32.90
N ALA A 233 -42.05 -13.96 33.79
CA ALA A 233 -41.43 -15.28 33.66
C ALA A 233 -41.91 -16.03 32.40
N ILE A 234 -43.22 -16.00 32.11
CA ILE A 234 -43.80 -16.59 30.90
C ILE A 234 -43.20 -15.94 29.64
N ARG A 235 -43.01 -14.61 29.65
CA ARG A 235 -42.42 -13.89 28.52
C ARG A 235 -40.99 -14.31 28.23
N VAL A 236 -40.15 -14.40 29.27
CA VAL A 236 -38.76 -14.85 29.15
C VAL A 236 -38.70 -16.30 28.67
N ALA A 237 -39.53 -17.18 29.24
CA ALA A 237 -39.59 -18.58 28.85
C ALA A 237 -40.03 -18.80 27.38
N MET A 238 -40.86 -17.90 26.83
CA MET A 238 -41.37 -17.98 25.46
C MET A 238 -40.44 -17.36 24.40
N LEU A 239 -39.32 -16.74 24.79
CA LEU A 239 -38.35 -16.15 23.84
C LEU A 239 -37.88 -17.12 22.73
N PRO A 240 -37.55 -18.40 23.02
CA PRO A 240 -37.16 -19.35 21.97
C PRO A 240 -38.29 -19.62 20.96
N VAL A 241 -39.53 -19.68 21.42
CA VAL A 241 -40.70 -19.94 20.57
C VAL A 241 -40.99 -18.72 19.68
N ILE A 242 -40.99 -17.52 20.27
CA ILE A 242 -41.24 -16.26 19.55
C ILE A 242 -40.16 -16.03 18.49
N SER A 243 -38.88 -16.15 18.85
CA SER A 243 -37.75 -15.99 17.92
C SER A 243 -37.77 -17.06 16.83
N GLY A 244 -38.13 -18.30 17.16
CA GLY A 244 -38.33 -19.39 16.22
C GLY A 244 -39.37 -19.07 15.15
N ILE A 245 -40.59 -18.67 15.56
CA ILE A 245 -41.67 -18.31 14.64
C ILE A 245 -41.27 -17.08 13.80
N THR A 246 -40.70 -16.07 14.44
CA THR A 246 -40.27 -14.83 13.76
C THR A 246 -39.22 -15.10 12.69
N TYR A 247 -38.24 -15.96 12.98
CA TYR A 247 -37.21 -16.34 12.02
C TYR A 247 -37.81 -17.01 10.77
N GLU A 248 -38.78 -17.91 10.95
CA GLU A 248 -39.47 -18.54 9.83
C GLU A 248 -40.26 -17.52 8.99
N LEU A 249 -40.93 -16.57 9.64
CA LEU A 249 -41.64 -15.49 8.95
C LEU A 249 -40.68 -14.65 8.10
N ILE A 250 -39.53 -14.23 8.64
CA ILE A 250 -38.53 -13.47 7.87
C ILE A 250 -37.96 -14.27 6.72
N ARG A 251 -37.67 -15.55 6.95
CA ARG A 251 -37.17 -16.42 5.88
C ARG A 251 -38.20 -16.59 4.76
N TRP A 252 -39.48 -16.66 5.09
CA TRP A 252 -40.57 -16.68 4.13
C TRP A 252 -40.70 -15.34 3.38
N LEU A 253 -40.64 -14.20 4.10
CA LEU A 253 -40.64 -12.87 3.50
C LEU A 253 -39.48 -12.67 2.51
N GLY A 254 -38.29 -13.16 2.84
CA GLY A 254 -37.12 -13.08 1.96
C GLY A 254 -37.21 -13.94 0.70
N LYS A 255 -38.15 -14.89 0.62
CA LYS A 255 -38.38 -15.76 -0.55
C LYS A 255 -39.63 -15.38 -1.34
N SER A 256 -40.54 -14.62 -0.76
CA SER A 256 -41.86 -14.33 -1.31
C SER A 256 -41.91 -12.92 -1.90
N GLN A 257 -42.34 -12.79 -3.15
CA GLN A 257 -42.57 -11.49 -3.80
C GLN A 257 -44.06 -11.08 -3.86
N GLY A 258 -44.95 -11.87 -3.25
CA GLY A 258 -46.39 -11.63 -3.29
C GLY A 258 -46.83 -10.36 -2.53
N ASN A 259 -48.00 -9.83 -2.89
CA ASN A 259 -48.56 -8.61 -2.27
C ASN A 259 -48.71 -8.74 -0.75
N PHE A 260 -49.05 -9.93 -0.25
CA PHE A 260 -49.16 -10.19 1.18
C PHE A 260 -47.81 -10.08 1.93
N ALA A 261 -46.71 -10.51 1.30
CA ALA A 261 -45.37 -10.36 1.87
C ALA A 261 -44.96 -8.88 1.95
N LYS A 262 -45.31 -8.08 0.94
CA LYS A 262 -45.06 -6.63 0.93
C LYS A 262 -45.81 -5.91 2.05
N ILE A 263 -47.06 -6.29 2.32
CA ILE A 263 -47.87 -5.70 3.40
C ILE A 263 -47.23 -6.00 4.77
N ILE A 264 -46.81 -7.25 5.01
CA ILE A 264 -46.19 -7.65 6.28
C ILE A 264 -44.82 -6.97 6.47
N ALA A 265 -44.02 -6.81 5.39
CA ALA A 265 -42.71 -6.17 5.46
C ALA A 265 -42.77 -4.63 5.53
N ALA A 266 -43.86 -4.00 5.10
CA ALA A 266 -43.96 -2.55 4.98
C ALA A 266 -43.71 -1.78 6.29
N PRO A 267 -44.27 -2.17 7.45
CA PRO A 267 -43.97 -1.49 8.71
C PRO A 267 -42.49 -1.61 9.11
N GLY A 268 -41.87 -2.77 8.88
CA GLY A 268 -40.44 -2.99 9.12
C GLY A 268 -39.53 -2.16 8.21
N LEU A 269 -39.95 -1.90 6.97
CA LEU A 269 -39.26 -0.99 6.06
C LEU A 269 -39.40 0.48 6.50
N GLN A 270 -40.55 0.87 7.05
CA GLN A 270 -40.75 2.23 7.58
C GLN A 270 -39.86 2.49 8.80
N LEU A 271 -39.70 1.50 9.67
CA LEU A 271 -38.78 1.55 10.81
C LEU A 271 -37.33 1.87 10.40
N GLN A 272 -36.90 1.43 9.22
CA GLN A 272 -35.55 1.71 8.73
C GLN A 272 -35.31 3.19 8.46
N LYS A 273 -36.36 4.01 8.29
CA LYS A 273 -36.21 5.47 8.25
C LYS A 273 -35.62 6.02 9.54
N LEU A 274 -35.86 5.37 10.68
CA LEU A 274 -35.30 5.74 11.97
C LEU A 274 -33.89 5.17 12.19
N THR A 275 -33.62 3.95 11.71
CA THR A 275 -32.39 3.19 12.02
C THR A 275 -31.32 3.17 10.93
N THR A 276 -31.55 3.85 9.80
CA THR A 276 -30.53 4.05 8.78
C THR A 276 -30.43 5.53 8.44
N ARG A 277 -29.26 5.92 7.93
CA ARG A 277 -28.97 7.23 7.35
C ARG A 277 -28.27 7.03 6.01
N GLU A 278 -28.14 8.09 5.22
CA GLU A 278 -27.36 8.03 3.99
C GLU A 278 -25.87 8.01 4.35
N PRO A 279 -25.10 7.04 3.85
CA PRO A 279 -23.66 6.99 4.06
C PRO A 279 -22.90 7.92 3.12
N ASP A 280 -21.71 8.33 3.55
CA ASP A 280 -20.71 8.91 2.67
C ASP A 280 -19.88 7.84 1.94
N ASP A 281 -19.01 8.29 1.04
CA ASP A 281 -18.18 7.40 0.21
C ASP A 281 -17.17 6.59 1.04
N SER A 282 -16.61 7.20 2.09
CA SER A 282 -15.64 6.55 2.97
C SER A 282 -16.28 5.39 3.75
N GLN A 283 -17.56 5.51 4.11
CA GLN A 283 -18.32 4.47 4.78
C GLN A 283 -18.71 3.34 3.81
N ILE A 284 -18.99 3.69 2.55
CA ILE A 284 -19.25 2.71 1.48
C ILE A 284 -17.99 1.86 1.21
N GLU A 285 -16.80 2.46 1.19
CA GLU A 285 -15.54 1.73 1.02
C GLU A 285 -15.36 0.63 2.09
N VAL A 286 -15.61 0.97 3.37
CA VAL A 286 -15.52 0.03 4.50
C VAL A 286 -16.52 -1.11 4.32
N ALA A 287 -17.76 -0.81 3.94
CA ALA A 287 -18.78 -1.83 3.68
C ALA A 287 -18.39 -2.75 2.51
N ILE A 288 -17.82 -2.21 1.44
CA ILE A 288 -17.30 -2.98 0.29
C ILE A 288 -16.15 -3.89 0.72
N ALA A 289 -15.18 -3.37 1.50
CA ALA A 289 -14.04 -4.14 2.00
C ALA A 289 -14.50 -5.33 2.85
N SER A 290 -15.43 -5.09 3.78
CA SER A 290 -16.05 -6.12 4.61
C SER A 290 -16.73 -7.21 3.77
N LEU A 291 -17.56 -6.81 2.80
CA LEU A 291 -18.29 -7.75 1.96
C LEU A 291 -17.34 -8.56 1.07
N ARG A 292 -16.37 -7.91 0.40
CA ARG A 292 -15.37 -8.58 -0.44
C ARG A 292 -14.64 -9.64 0.35
N ARG A 293 -14.20 -9.32 1.56
CA ARG A 293 -13.51 -10.27 2.42
C ARG A 293 -14.42 -11.42 2.85
N ALA A 294 -15.67 -11.15 3.23
CA ALA A 294 -16.64 -12.16 3.66
C ALA A 294 -17.04 -13.15 2.54
N GLU A 295 -17.05 -12.71 1.29
CA GLU A 295 -17.33 -13.52 0.10
C GLU A 295 -16.06 -14.08 -0.57
N GLY A 296 -14.88 -13.63 -0.16
CA GLY A 296 -13.59 -14.02 -0.74
C GLY A 296 -13.37 -13.47 -2.15
N LEU A 297 -13.88 -12.27 -2.43
CA LEU A 297 -13.63 -11.53 -3.66
C LEU A 297 -12.25 -10.87 -3.57
N LYS A 298 -11.50 -10.86 -4.68
CA LYS A 298 -10.22 -10.16 -4.76
C LYS A 298 -10.46 -8.64 -4.84
N GLU A 299 -9.52 -7.85 -4.33
CA GLU A 299 -9.52 -6.41 -4.58
C GLU A 299 -9.28 -6.12 -6.05
N PRO A 300 -9.90 -5.07 -6.61
CA PRO A 300 -9.63 -4.63 -7.97
C PRO A 300 -8.18 -4.15 -8.08
N ASN A 301 -7.56 -4.49 -9.20
CA ASN A 301 -6.23 -4.00 -9.54
C ASN A 301 -6.29 -2.49 -9.80
N LYS A 302 -5.26 -1.75 -9.39
CA LYS A 302 -5.12 -0.34 -9.78
C LYS A 302 -4.89 -0.22 -11.28
N LYS A 303 -5.33 0.88 -11.86
CA LYS A 303 -5.09 1.20 -13.27
C LYS A 303 -3.76 1.90 -13.48
N VAL A 304 -3.19 1.79 -14.67
CA VAL A 304 -1.95 2.50 -15.06
C VAL A 304 -2.07 4.00 -14.78
N GLY A 305 -3.20 4.63 -15.11
CA GLY A 305 -3.42 6.05 -14.86
C GLY A 305 -3.43 6.44 -13.37
N GLU A 306 -3.92 5.56 -12.51
CA GLU A 306 -3.93 5.78 -11.05
C GLU A 306 -2.51 5.73 -10.48
N LEU A 307 -1.69 4.77 -10.92
CA LEU A 307 -0.29 4.67 -10.50
C LEU A 307 0.57 5.83 -11.02
N LEU A 308 0.33 6.31 -12.24
CA LEU A 308 0.99 7.50 -12.78
C LEU A 308 0.66 8.75 -11.96
N ASN A 309 -0.61 8.95 -11.60
CA ASN A 309 -1.01 10.10 -10.78
C ASN A 309 -0.38 10.02 -9.39
N LEU A 310 -0.45 8.85 -8.75
CA LEU A 310 0.16 8.60 -7.44
C LEU A 310 1.67 8.90 -7.47
N GLY A 311 2.41 8.35 -8.44
CA GLY A 311 3.84 8.59 -8.56
C GLY A 311 4.19 10.07 -8.78
N ASN A 312 3.43 10.75 -9.65
CA ASN A 312 3.63 12.17 -9.91
C ASN A 312 3.41 13.02 -8.67
N GLU A 313 2.37 12.74 -7.88
CA GLU A 313 2.09 13.45 -6.64
C GLU A 313 3.19 13.23 -5.61
N THR A 314 3.55 11.96 -5.36
CA THR A 314 4.62 11.58 -4.41
C THR A 314 5.96 12.25 -4.71
N LEU A 315 6.41 12.22 -5.97
CA LEU A 315 7.72 12.79 -6.34
C LEU A 315 7.69 14.33 -6.41
N ARG A 316 6.53 14.93 -6.75
CA ARG A 316 6.36 16.38 -6.73
C ARG A 316 6.43 16.94 -5.30
N GLU A 317 5.87 16.25 -4.33
CA GLU A 317 5.87 16.67 -2.91
C GLU A 317 7.28 16.76 -2.32
N VAL A 318 8.20 15.88 -2.75
CA VAL A 318 9.61 15.91 -2.33
C VAL A 318 10.49 16.81 -3.22
N GLY A 319 9.90 17.60 -4.13
CA GLY A 319 10.63 18.55 -4.97
C GLY A 319 11.57 17.91 -5.98
N ILE A 320 11.15 16.84 -6.66
CA ILE A 320 11.88 16.32 -7.82
C ILE A 320 11.34 17.01 -9.08
N ASP A 321 12.19 17.73 -9.80
CA ASP A 321 11.78 18.52 -10.98
C ASP A 321 11.30 17.64 -12.14
N THR A 322 11.91 16.47 -12.32
CA THR A 322 11.58 15.52 -13.39
C THR A 322 10.49 14.51 -13.01
N TYR A 323 9.68 14.78 -11.98
CA TYR A 323 8.71 13.85 -11.38
C TYR A 323 7.84 13.07 -12.38
N ILE A 324 7.40 13.73 -13.47
CA ILE A 324 6.59 13.09 -14.52
C ILE A 324 7.40 12.04 -15.28
N LEU A 325 8.61 12.41 -15.69
CA LEU A 325 9.49 11.53 -16.46
C LEU A 325 9.93 10.36 -15.58
N ASP A 326 10.35 10.64 -14.35
CA ASP A 326 10.80 9.63 -13.39
C ASP A 326 9.70 8.61 -13.14
N THR A 327 8.47 9.05 -12.85
CA THR A 327 7.31 8.16 -12.66
C THR A 327 7.06 7.27 -13.87
N GLN A 328 7.15 7.83 -15.08
CA GLN A 328 6.96 7.09 -16.33
C GLN A 328 8.07 6.05 -16.56
N LEU A 329 9.32 6.39 -16.27
CA LEU A 329 10.45 5.47 -16.40
C LEU A 329 10.36 4.33 -15.37
N LEU A 330 9.99 4.63 -14.12
CA LEU A 330 9.81 3.63 -13.08
C LEU A 330 8.68 2.65 -13.41
N LEU A 331 7.50 3.17 -13.78
CA LEU A 331 6.38 2.31 -14.13
C LEU A 331 6.64 1.54 -15.45
N GLY A 332 7.30 2.19 -16.41
CA GLY A 332 7.70 1.58 -17.67
C GLY A 332 8.65 0.40 -17.47
N LYS A 333 9.64 0.55 -16.58
CA LYS A 333 10.55 -0.53 -16.17
C LYS A 333 9.79 -1.72 -15.59
N VAL A 334 8.84 -1.47 -14.70
CA VAL A 334 8.09 -2.54 -14.02
C VAL A 334 7.17 -3.29 -14.96
N LEU A 335 6.51 -2.58 -15.89
CA LEU A 335 5.57 -3.17 -16.84
C LEU A 335 6.24 -3.67 -18.12
N GLU A 336 7.54 -3.40 -18.30
CA GLU A 336 8.29 -3.61 -19.55
C GLU A 336 7.59 -2.93 -20.74
N LYS A 337 7.25 -1.64 -20.55
CA LYS A 337 6.54 -0.81 -21.53
C LYS A 337 7.21 0.55 -21.69
N ASP A 338 7.11 1.08 -22.89
CA ASP A 338 7.55 2.43 -23.17
C ASP A 338 6.55 3.49 -22.65
N LYS A 339 7.00 4.74 -22.69
CA LYS A 339 6.21 5.91 -22.29
C LYS A 339 4.93 6.07 -23.13
N ILE A 340 4.97 5.74 -24.42
CA ILE A 340 3.83 5.91 -25.34
C ILE A 340 2.70 4.98 -24.93
N TRP A 341 3.04 3.72 -24.62
CA TRP A 341 2.10 2.72 -24.16
C TRP A 341 1.45 3.16 -22.85
N LEU A 342 2.23 3.63 -21.87
CA LEU A 342 1.69 4.10 -20.58
C LEU A 342 0.67 5.24 -20.74
N ILE A 343 0.94 6.18 -21.65
CA ILE A 343 0.08 7.35 -21.88
C ILE A 343 -1.23 6.94 -22.59
N THR A 344 -1.16 5.98 -23.50
CA THR A 344 -2.30 5.55 -24.32
C THR A 344 -3.17 4.49 -23.64
N ASN A 345 -2.65 3.78 -22.63
CA ASN A 345 -3.29 2.65 -21.98
C ASN A 345 -3.60 2.91 -20.49
N LYS A 346 -3.97 4.15 -20.14
CA LYS A 346 -4.23 4.54 -18.74
C LYS A 346 -5.33 3.74 -18.04
N SER A 347 -6.24 3.11 -18.79
CA SER A 347 -7.33 2.29 -18.25
C SER A 347 -6.95 0.84 -17.96
N GLU A 348 -5.78 0.38 -18.40
CA GLU A 348 -5.33 -0.99 -18.20
C GLU A 348 -5.06 -1.28 -16.72
N GLU A 349 -5.42 -2.48 -16.29
CA GLU A 349 -5.20 -2.96 -14.92
C GLU A 349 -3.75 -3.42 -14.72
N VAL A 350 -3.19 -3.07 -13.56
CA VAL A 350 -1.83 -3.46 -13.16
C VAL A 350 -1.90 -4.56 -12.11
N LYS A 351 -1.17 -5.66 -12.33
CA LYS A 351 -1.12 -6.76 -11.37
C LYS A 351 -0.63 -6.25 -10.02
N LYS A 352 -1.16 -6.79 -8.92
CA LYS A 352 -0.76 -6.38 -7.57
C LYS A 352 0.76 -6.53 -7.30
N SER A 353 1.42 -7.53 -7.90
CA SER A 353 2.88 -7.69 -7.82
C SER A 353 3.63 -6.50 -8.41
N ASP A 354 3.13 -6.00 -9.53
CA ASP A 354 3.75 -4.94 -10.31
C ASP A 354 3.48 -3.59 -9.64
N GLU A 355 2.28 -3.40 -9.07
CA GLU A 355 2.00 -2.26 -8.18
C GLU A 355 3.00 -2.20 -7.02
N ILE A 356 3.21 -3.31 -6.31
CA ILE A 356 4.14 -3.35 -5.17
C ILE A 356 5.57 -3.05 -5.63
N HIS A 357 6.00 -3.62 -6.77
CA HIS A 357 7.33 -3.36 -7.32
C HIS A 357 7.50 -1.88 -7.69
N PHE A 358 6.52 -1.28 -8.35
CA PHE A 358 6.52 0.14 -8.69
C PHE A 358 6.64 1.03 -7.44
N LEU A 359 5.84 0.77 -6.40
CA LEU A 359 5.89 1.53 -5.15
C LEU A 359 7.27 1.43 -4.47
N ASN A 360 7.90 0.26 -4.50
CA ASN A 360 9.25 0.10 -3.94
C ASN A 360 10.30 0.93 -4.69
N LEU A 361 10.22 1.02 -6.02
CA LEU A 361 11.12 1.87 -6.80
C LEU A 361 10.82 3.36 -6.59
N LEU A 362 9.55 3.71 -6.43
CA LEU A 362 9.10 5.07 -6.14
C LEU A 362 9.66 5.56 -4.79
N GLU A 363 9.66 4.72 -3.76
CA GLU A 363 10.25 5.06 -2.46
C GLU A 363 11.77 5.29 -2.55
N LYS A 364 12.50 4.50 -3.35
CA LYS A 364 13.92 4.78 -3.62
C LYS A 364 14.10 6.15 -4.26
N ARG A 365 13.28 6.48 -5.26
CA ARG A 365 13.40 7.78 -5.94
C ARG A 365 12.99 8.94 -5.04
N LYS A 366 12.01 8.74 -4.16
CA LYS A 366 11.58 9.72 -3.14
C LYS A 366 12.72 10.09 -2.18
N LEU A 367 13.60 9.15 -1.89
CA LEU A 367 14.84 9.37 -1.13
C LEU A 367 15.96 10.03 -1.96
N LYS A 368 15.66 10.53 -3.17
CA LYS A 368 16.61 11.18 -4.10
C LYS A 368 17.65 10.26 -4.72
N MET A 369 17.52 8.94 -4.57
CA MET A 369 18.39 7.99 -5.27
C MET A 369 18.40 8.27 -6.80
N PRO A 370 19.58 8.31 -7.45
CA PRO A 370 19.69 8.55 -8.88
C PRO A 370 18.83 7.60 -9.72
N MET A 371 18.16 8.13 -10.74
CA MET A 371 17.29 7.33 -11.62
C MET A 371 18.06 6.19 -12.30
N GLN A 372 19.31 6.42 -12.69
CA GLN A 372 20.15 5.45 -13.38
C GLN A 372 20.45 4.23 -12.49
N TYR A 373 20.67 4.42 -11.18
CA TYR A 373 20.84 3.28 -10.27
C TYR A 373 19.53 2.52 -10.04
N ILE A 374 18.39 3.20 -9.99
CA ILE A 374 17.08 2.54 -9.85
C ILE A 374 16.74 1.76 -11.13
N LEU A 375 17.05 2.34 -12.30
CA LEU A 375 16.90 1.69 -13.59
C LEU A 375 17.97 0.63 -13.85
N GLY A 376 19.12 0.71 -13.19
CA GLY A 376 20.28 -0.17 -13.38
C GLY A 376 20.96 0.01 -14.73
N THR A 377 20.72 1.12 -15.43
CA THR A 377 21.29 1.40 -16.75
C THR A 377 21.51 2.89 -16.94
N CYS A 378 22.54 3.24 -17.71
CA CYS A 378 22.85 4.58 -18.17
C CYS A 378 23.26 4.50 -19.64
N GLU A 379 22.71 5.40 -20.46
CA GLU A 379 23.18 5.55 -21.84
C GLU A 379 24.45 6.42 -21.85
N PHE A 380 25.42 6.05 -22.67
CA PHE A 380 26.66 6.78 -22.91
C PHE A 380 27.22 6.42 -24.29
N MET A 381 27.57 7.41 -25.10
CA MET A 381 28.08 7.22 -26.47
C MET A 381 27.16 6.36 -27.37
N GLY A 382 25.84 6.43 -27.18
CA GLY A 382 24.85 5.61 -27.88
C GLY A 382 24.77 4.15 -27.40
N LEU A 383 25.40 3.81 -26.28
CA LEU A 383 25.46 2.45 -25.72
C LEU A 383 24.80 2.41 -24.34
N ASP A 384 24.11 1.32 -24.03
CA ASP A 384 23.54 1.07 -22.70
C ASP A 384 24.57 0.40 -21.80
N PHE A 385 24.94 1.08 -20.70
CA PHE A 385 25.82 0.56 -19.67
C PHE A 385 25.02 0.20 -18.41
N TYR A 386 25.21 -1.01 -17.90
CA TYR A 386 24.78 -1.36 -16.56
C TYR A 386 25.53 -0.50 -15.53
N VAL A 387 24.77 0.05 -14.58
CA VAL A 387 25.30 0.81 -13.44
C VAL A 387 24.59 0.40 -12.15
N GLU A 388 25.30 0.46 -11.03
CA GLU A 388 24.76 0.25 -9.70
C GLU A 388 25.48 1.16 -8.68
N GLU A 389 24.94 1.27 -7.48
CA GLU A 389 25.57 2.03 -6.39
C GLU A 389 27.00 1.52 -6.15
N GLY A 390 27.96 2.45 -6.08
CA GLY A 390 29.40 2.14 -5.98
C GLY A 390 30.19 2.30 -7.28
N VAL A 391 29.56 2.68 -8.39
CA VAL A 391 30.26 3.21 -9.59
C VAL A 391 29.76 4.60 -9.96
N LEU A 392 30.64 5.47 -10.45
CA LEU A 392 30.24 6.76 -11.01
C LEU A 392 29.28 6.55 -12.19
N ILE A 393 28.18 7.31 -12.22
CA ILE A 393 27.25 7.31 -13.34
C ILE A 393 27.91 8.05 -14.52
N PRO A 394 28.05 7.43 -15.71
CA PRO A 394 28.63 8.08 -16.88
C PRO A 394 27.95 9.42 -17.18
N ARG A 395 28.75 10.45 -17.50
CA ARG A 395 28.26 11.79 -17.81
C ARG A 395 28.40 12.06 -19.31
N GLY A 396 27.47 12.83 -19.87
CA GLY A 396 27.56 13.26 -21.27
C GLY A 396 28.82 14.08 -21.56
N ASP A 397 29.30 14.87 -20.60
CA ASP A 397 30.54 15.64 -20.77
C ASP A 397 31.79 14.74 -20.91
N THR A 398 31.74 13.52 -20.35
CA THR A 398 32.78 12.50 -20.49
C THR A 398 32.87 11.97 -21.93
N GLU A 399 31.86 12.15 -22.78
CA GLU A 399 31.91 11.69 -24.18
C GLU A 399 33.04 12.38 -24.97
N ILE A 400 33.38 13.61 -24.60
CA ILE A 400 34.43 14.42 -25.24
C ILE A 400 35.79 13.73 -25.22
N ILE A 401 36.14 13.02 -24.13
CA ILE A 401 37.43 12.30 -24.07
C ILE A 401 37.47 11.14 -25.07
N VAL A 402 36.34 10.45 -25.26
CA VAL A 402 36.24 9.33 -26.20
C VAL A 402 36.37 9.85 -27.62
N GLU A 403 35.65 10.93 -27.94
CA GLU A 403 35.72 11.59 -29.26
C GLU A 403 37.14 12.07 -29.57
N GLU A 404 37.80 12.75 -28.64
CA GLU A 404 39.15 13.26 -28.87
C GLU A 404 40.15 12.13 -29.08
N VAL A 405 40.10 11.08 -28.27
CA VAL A 405 40.99 9.94 -28.42
C VAL A 405 40.79 9.28 -29.78
N LEU A 406 39.54 9.10 -30.23
CA LEU A 406 39.23 8.56 -31.55
C LEU A 406 39.72 9.47 -32.70
N ASN A 407 39.72 10.78 -32.51
CA ASN A 407 40.22 11.75 -33.50
C ASN A 407 41.76 11.76 -33.61
N ASN A 408 42.46 11.31 -32.58
CA ASN A 408 43.94 11.30 -32.53
C ASN A 408 44.56 9.97 -32.95
N ILE A 409 43.75 9.01 -33.41
CA ILE A 409 44.19 7.68 -33.85
C ILE A 409 43.76 7.39 -35.28
N ASP A 410 44.58 6.64 -36.01
CA ASP A 410 44.21 6.15 -37.33
C ASP A 410 43.16 5.03 -37.22
N GLU A 411 42.19 5.00 -38.13
CA GLU A 411 41.07 4.04 -38.08
C GLU A 411 41.52 2.57 -38.03
N ASP A 412 42.63 2.24 -38.71
CA ASP A 412 43.14 0.87 -38.86
C ASP A 412 44.27 0.52 -37.88
N ALA A 413 44.70 1.43 -37.00
CA ALA A 413 45.80 1.18 -36.06
C ALA A 413 45.46 0.14 -34.98
N GLU A 414 46.32 -0.86 -34.76
CA GLU A 414 46.22 -1.78 -33.63
C GLU A 414 46.71 -1.08 -32.35
N ILE A 415 45.79 -0.83 -31.41
CA ILE A 415 46.04 0.05 -30.26
C ILE A 415 45.68 -0.68 -28.97
N ASN A 416 46.59 -0.63 -28.01
CA ASN A 416 46.36 -1.08 -26.64
C ASN A 416 46.06 0.14 -25.77
N VAL A 417 44.90 0.14 -25.13
CA VAL A 417 44.41 1.23 -24.29
C VAL A 417 44.35 0.78 -22.83
N CYS A 418 44.77 1.65 -21.93
CA CYS A 418 44.49 1.53 -20.49
C CYS A 418 43.41 2.54 -20.12
N ASP A 419 42.25 2.06 -19.67
CA ASP A 419 41.19 2.90 -19.08
C ASP A 419 41.32 2.85 -17.55
N LEU A 420 41.91 3.90 -16.98
CA LEU A 420 42.26 3.98 -15.56
C LEU A 420 41.17 4.70 -14.76
N CYS A 421 40.83 4.15 -13.59
CA CYS A 421 39.66 4.58 -12.81
C CYS A 421 38.36 4.35 -13.59
N CYS A 422 38.27 3.18 -14.24
CA CYS A 422 37.25 2.93 -15.27
C CYS A 422 35.82 2.93 -14.74
N GLY A 423 35.58 2.67 -13.44
CA GLY A 423 34.24 2.62 -12.85
C GLY A 423 33.31 1.62 -13.54
N SER A 424 32.40 2.13 -14.38
CA SER A 424 31.48 1.32 -15.20
C SER A 424 32.11 0.80 -16.51
N GLY A 425 33.30 1.29 -16.86
CA GLY A 425 34.01 1.00 -18.10
C GLY A 425 33.56 1.84 -19.30
N ALA A 426 32.84 2.94 -19.05
CA ALA A 426 32.20 3.75 -20.09
C ALA A 426 33.16 4.21 -21.19
N ILE A 427 34.32 4.75 -20.82
CA ILE A 427 35.30 5.32 -21.77
C ILE A 427 35.95 4.19 -22.59
N GLY A 428 36.60 3.24 -21.93
CA GLY A 428 37.36 2.18 -22.58
C GLY A 428 36.49 1.26 -23.44
N LEU A 429 35.31 0.86 -22.95
CA LEU A 429 34.41 0.00 -23.71
C LEU A 429 33.80 0.73 -24.92
N SER A 430 33.56 2.04 -24.81
CA SER A 430 33.14 2.84 -25.96
C SER A 430 34.21 2.87 -27.05
N LEU A 431 35.48 3.12 -26.68
CA LEU A 431 36.61 3.07 -27.63
C LEU A 431 36.68 1.71 -28.34
N ALA A 432 36.60 0.61 -27.59
CA ALA A 432 36.60 -0.73 -28.14
C ALA A 432 35.38 -1.03 -29.02
N ASN A 433 34.22 -0.44 -28.74
CA ASN A 433 33.02 -0.61 -29.55
C ASN A 433 33.13 0.10 -30.90
N TYR A 434 33.63 1.35 -30.91
CA TYR A 434 33.78 2.15 -32.14
C TYR A 434 34.95 1.71 -33.04
N ARG A 435 35.93 0.99 -32.49
CA ARG A 435 37.11 0.51 -33.23
C ARG A 435 37.46 -0.94 -32.87
N LYS A 436 37.41 -1.84 -33.86
CA LYS A 436 37.55 -3.30 -33.68
C LYS A 436 38.98 -3.76 -33.37
N ASN A 437 39.95 -2.92 -33.70
CA ASN A 437 41.40 -3.05 -33.53
C ASN A 437 41.90 -2.49 -32.19
N ILE A 438 41.03 -1.96 -31.35
CA ILE A 438 41.36 -1.52 -30.00
C ILE A 438 41.23 -2.69 -29.01
N ILE A 439 42.27 -2.89 -28.20
CA ILE A 439 42.29 -3.79 -27.03
C ILE A 439 42.38 -2.90 -25.79
N VAL A 440 41.58 -3.20 -24.76
CA VAL A 440 41.44 -2.33 -23.58
C VAL A 440 41.63 -3.12 -22.30
N ASP A 441 42.57 -2.66 -21.47
CA ASP A 441 42.63 -3.04 -20.07
C ASP A 441 41.93 -1.95 -19.24
N LEU A 442 40.84 -2.34 -18.58
CA LEU A 442 40.07 -1.48 -17.68
C LEU A 442 40.57 -1.69 -16.25
N VAL A 443 40.96 -0.61 -15.58
CA VAL A 443 41.68 -0.64 -14.31
C VAL A 443 40.92 0.13 -13.25
N ASP A 444 40.66 -0.51 -12.13
CA ASP A 444 40.03 0.12 -10.96
C ASP A 444 40.46 -0.56 -9.66
N ILE A 445 40.25 0.09 -8.52
CA ILE A 445 40.72 -0.37 -7.21
C ILE A 445 39.69 -1.23 -6.47
N ASP A 446 38.40 -1.03 -6.76
CA ASP A 446 37.29 -1.57 -5.95
C ASP A 446 36.57 -2.76 -6.62
N ASP A 447 35.90 -3.59 -5.80
CA ASP A 447 35.18 -4.80 -6.23
C ASP A 447 33.89 -4.49 -7.00
N ILE A 448 33.24 -3.35 -6.71
CA ILE A 448 32.00 -2.94 -7.40
C ILE A 448 32.28 -2.56 -8.86
N PRO A 449 33.24 -1.65 -9.18
CA PRO A 449 33.72 -1.42 -10.53
C PRO A 449 34.10 -2.70 -11.28
N GLU A 450 34.78 -3.65 -10.63
CA GLU A 450 35.11 -4.94 -11.24
C GLU A 450 33.85 -5.67 -11.72
N LYS A 451 32.87 -5.83 -10.82
CA LYS A 451 31.61 -6.52 -11.12
C LYS A 451 30.84 -5.82 -12.24
N VAL A 452 30.72 -4.50 -12.18
CA VAL A 452 29.98 -3.68 -13.15
C VAL A 452 30.66 -3.74 -14.52
N THR A 453 31.96 -3.42 -14.58
CA THR A 453 32.72 -3.41 -15.83
C THR A 453 32.74 -4.79 -16.49
N ARG A 454 32.92 -5.88 -15.72
CA ARG A 454 32.82 -7.25 -16.27
C ARG A 454 31.42 -7.60 -16.79
N LYS A 455 30.37 -6.98 -16.26
CA LYS A 455 29.01 -7.15 -16.80
C LYS A 455 28.87 -6.38 -18.11
N ASN A 456 29.30 -5.12 -18.17
CA ASN A 456 29.29 -4.32 -19.40
C ASN A 456 30.13 -4.93 -20.53
N ILE A 457 31.32 -5.46 -20.22
CA ILE A 457 32.15 -6.22 -21.18
C ILE A 457 31.37 -7.39 -21.83
N ARG A 458 30.51 -8.06 -21.06
CA ARG A 458 29.71 -9.20 -21.55
C ARG A 458 28.49 -8.73 -22.34
N GLU A 459 27.77 -7.74 -21.83
CA GLU A 459 26.56 -7.21 -22.48
C GLU A 459 26.86 -6.51 -23.81
N LEU A 460 28.03 -5.86 -23.93
CA LEU A 460 28.52 -5.27 -25.18
C LEU A 460 29.30 -6.25 -26.08
N GLU A 461 29.39 -7.54 -25.69
CA GLU A 461 30.09 -8.59 -26.46
C GLU A 461 31.60 -8.33 -26.70
N LEU A 462 32.28 -7.60 -25.80
CA LEU A 462 33.67 -7.17 -25.94
C LEU A 462 34.69 -8.07 -25.23
N SER A 463 34.28 -9.22 -24.69
CA SER A 463 35.11 -10.08 -23.82
C SER A 463 36.40 -10.62 -24.45
N LYS A 464 36.55 -10.56 -25.78
CA LYS A 464 37.79 -10.97 -26.49
C LYS A 464 38.87 -9.89 -26.52
N ARG A 465 38.49 -8.63 -26.32
CA ARG A 465 39.36 -7.45 -26.47
C ARG A 465 39.43 -6.57 -25.23
N CYS A 466 38.55 -6.79 -24.26
CA CYS A 466 38.48 -6.00 -23.05
C CYS A 466 38.67 -6.89 -21.81
N GLY A 467 39.58 -6.49 -20.92
CA GLY A 467 39.88 -7.15 -19.66
C GLY A 467 39.77 -6.20 -18.47
N PHE A 468 39.60 -6.72 -17.26
CA PHE A 468 39.61 -5.93 -16.03
C PHE A 468 40.82 -6.28 -15.16
N ILE A 469 41.47 -5.26 -14.61
CA ILE A 469 42.62 -5.37 -13.71
C ILE A 469 42.31 -4.61 -12.41
N LYS A 470 42.22 -5.34 -11.30
CA LYS A 470 42.13 -4.72 -9.97
C LYS A 470 43.50 -4.19 -9.54
N SER A 471 43.62 -2.87 -9.34
CA SER A 471 44.90 -2.19 -9.06
C SER A 471 44.69 -0.86 -8.34
N ASP A 472 45.60 -0.46 -7.44
CA ASP A 472 45.73 0.94 -7.04
C ASP A 472 46.48 1.68 -8.15
N LEU A 473 45.77 2.53 -8.87
CA LEU A 473 46.24 3.19 -10.08
C LEU A 473 47.01 2.20 -11.00
N LEU A 474 48.23 2.53 -11.42
CA LEU A 474 49.00 1.72 -12.38
C LEU A 474 49.94 0.70 -11.71
N SER A 475 49.89 0.53 -10.39
CA SER A 475 50.82 -0.32 -9.65
C SER A 475 50.91 -1.77 -10.16
N GLU A 476 49.79 -2.48 -10.32
CA GLU A 476 49.81 -3.86 -10.84
C GLU A 476 50.09 -3.91 -12.35
N VAL A 477 49.79 -2.83 -13.07
CA VAL A 477 50.07 -2.70 -14.51
C VAL A 477 51.58 -2.58 -14.75
N ILE A 478 52.26 -1.72 -13.99
CA ILE A 478 53.72 -1.54 -13.99
C ILE A 478 54.40 -2.86 -13.63
N LYS A 479 53.94 -3.52 -12.55
CA LYS A 479 54.48 -4.80 -12.09
C LYS A 479 54.38 -5.92 -13.12
N LYS A 480 53.33 -5.93 -13.95
CA LYS A 480 53.17 -6.88 -15.07
C LYS A 480 54.00 -6.50 -16.30
N GLY A 481 54.50 -5.27 -16.38
CA GLY A 481 55.24 -4.75 -17.52
C GLY A 481 54.37 -4.50 -18.75
N ASN A 482 53.07 -4.28 -18.56
CA ASN A 482 52.16 -3.95 -19.65
C ASN A 482 52.51 -2.58 -20.24
N LYS A 483 52.39 -2.45 -21.56
CA LYS A 483 52.67 -1.20 -22.30
C LYS A 483 51.51 -0.81 -23.18
N TYR A 484 51.12 0.46 -23.15
CA TYR A 484 49.96 0.98 -23.86
C TYR A 484 50.34 2.07 -24.85
N ASP A 485 49.56 2.13 -25.91
CA ASP A 485 49.59 3.20 -26.91
C ASP A 485 48.82 4.42 -26.38
N ILE A 486 47.79 4.19 -25.55
CA ILE A 486 46.94 5.24 -24.97
C ILE A 486 46.61 4.90 -23.53
N LEU A 487 46.65 5.90 -22.66
CA LEU A 487 46.09 5.87 -21.32
C LEU A 487 45.01 6.95 -21.22
N VAL A 488 43.80 6.55 -20.87
CA VAL A 488 42.67 7.44 -20.61
C VAL A 488 42.27 7.32 -19.15
N SER A 489 41.82 8.40 -18.54
CA SER A 489 41.32 8.35 -17.17
C SER A 489 40.33 9.47 -16.88
N ASN A 490 39.25 9.13 -16.18
CA ASN A 490 38.43 10.08 -15.44
C ASN A 490 38.71 9.86 -13.93
N PRO A 491 39.82 10.42 -13.40
CA PRO A 491 40.17 10.22 -12.00
C PRO A 491 39.31 11.11 -11.09
N PRO A 492 39.26 10.82 -9.78
CA PRO A 492 38.64 11.72 -8.81
C PRO A 492 39.33 13.09 -8.82
N TYR A 493 38.57 14.16 -9.03
CA TYR A 493 39.11 15.51 -9.23
C TYR A 493 38.44 16.60 -8.40
N ILE A 494 37.38 16.29 -7.66
CA ILE A 494 36.63 17.28 -6.87
C ILE A 494 37.40 17.57 -5.60
N ARG A 495 37.57 18.86 -5.28
CA ARG A 495 38.18 19.27 -4.01
C ARG A 495 37.33 18.79 -2.83
N THR A 496 37.96 18.25 -1.79
CA THR A 496 37.28 17.67 -0.62
C THR A 496 36.25 18.63 0.01
N GLU A 497 36.55 19.93 0.05
CA GLU A 497 35.65 20.96 0.61
C GLU A 497 34.34 21.16 -0.19
N VAL A 498 34.36 20.85 -1.50
CA VAL A 498 33.22 21.05 -2.41
C VAL A 498 32.22 19.90 -2.34
N ILE A 499 32.65 18.69 -1.93
CA ILE A 499 31.83 17.47 -1.95
C ILE A 499 30.50 17.65 -1.20
N ASN A 500 30.54 18.27 -0.01
CA ASN A 500 29.34 18.50 0.80
C ASN A 500 28.35 19.51 0.20
N THR A 501 28.77 20.26 -0.83
CA THR A 501 27.95 21.25 -1.54
C THR A 501 27.32 20.70 -2.82
N LEU A 502 27.67 19.47 -3.21
CA LEU A 502 27.09 18.81 -4.38
C LEU A 502 25.60 18.50 -4.17
N MET A 503 24.91 18.19 -5.26
CA MET A 503 23.51 17.76 -5.23
C MET A 503 23.35 16.49 -4.38
N GLU A 504 22.19 16.32 -3.73
CA GLU A 504 21.90 15.19 -2.83
C GLU A 504 22.09 13.83 -3.53
N ASP A 505 21.66 13.72 -4.78
CA ASP A 505 21.80 12.50 -5.58
C ASP A 505 23.27 12.14 -5.89
N VAL A 506 24.18 13.11 -5.91
CA VAL A 506 25.61 12.87 -6.09
C VAL A 506 26.27 12.61 -4.74
N LYS A 507 26.12 13.53 -3.77
CA LYS A 507 26.85 13.46 -2.50
C LYS A 507 26.44 12.26 -1.63
N ASP A 508 25.17 11.87 -1.67
CA ASP A 508 24.63 10.85 -0.76
C ASP A 508 24.69 9.43 -1.36
N TYR A 509 24.83 9.31 -2.69
CA TYR A 509 24.74 8.01 -3.39
C TYR A 509 25.94 7.64 -4.26
N GLU A 510 26.66 8.61 -4.83
CA GLU A 510 27.84 8.27 -5.64
C GLU A 510 29.05 8.00 -4.75
N PRO A 511 29.94 7.06 -5.14
CA PRO A 511 31.06 6.67 -4.29
C PRO A 511 32.01 7.84 -4.08
N HIS A 512 32.26 8.21 -2.83
CA HIS A 512 33.16 9.31 -2.48
C HIS A 512 34.57 9.11 -3.04
N LEU A 513 35.01 7.85 -3.13
CA LEU A 513 36.29 7.47 -3.73
C LEU A 513 36.41 7.86 -5.20
N ALA A 514 35.29 7.94 -5.94
CA ALA A 514 35.26 8.38 -7.33
C ALA A 514 35.17 9.90 -7.48
N LEU A 515 34.93 10.65 -6.39
CA LEU A 515 34.72 12.10 -6.41
C LEU A 515 35.93 12.85 -5.84
N ASP A 516 36.44 12.44 -4.68
CA ASP A 516 37.41 13.20 -3.89
C ASP A 516 38.82 13.13 -4.47
N GLY A 517 39.27 14.24 -5.07
CA GLY A 517 40.63 14.43 -5.58
C GLY A 517 41.62 15.02 -4.56
N GLY A 518 41.21 15.18 -3.30
CA GLY A 518 41.99 15.77 -2.21
C GLY A 518 41.80 17.29 -2.06
N GLU A 519 42.70 17.94 -1.30
CA GLU A 519 42.57 19.36 -0.95
C GLU A 519 42.51 20.29 -2.18
N ASP A 520 43.34 20.03 -3.19
CA ASP A 520 43.39 20.82 -4.43
C ASP A 520 42.71 20.12 -5.63
N GLY A 521 42.27 18.88 -5.46
CA GLY A 521 41.66 18.07 -6.53
C GLY A 521 42.67 17.49 -7.51
N LEU A 522 43.99 17.63 -7.26
CA LEU A 522 45.04 17.29 -8.23
C LEU A 522 45.92 16.11 -7.82
N ILE A 523 45.64 15.44 -6.70
CA ILE A 523 46.47 14.35 -6.16
C ILE A 523 46.62 13.21 -7.17
N PHE A 524 45.50 12.79 -7.77
CA PHE A 524 45.50 11.67 -8.72
C PHE A 524 46.18 12.02 -10.04
N TYR A 525 45.97 13.23 -10.60
CA TYR A 525 46.69 13.65 -11.80
C TYR A 525 48.21 13.56 -11.62
N ARG A 526 48.74 14.06 -10.49
CA ARG A 526 50.19 14.00 -10.22
C ARG A 526 50.72 12.57 -10.21
N ARG A 527 50.04 11.67 -9.48
CA ARG A 527 50.43 10.25 -9.41
C ARG A 527 50.33 9.55 -10.76
N ILE A 528 49.23 9.75 -11.49
CA ILE A 528 49.00 9.09 -12.77
C ILE A 528 50.01 9.59 -13.81
N ILE A 529 50.29 10.89 -13.89
CA ILE A 529 51.30 11.43 -14.81
C ILE A 529 52.66 10.78 -14.52
N ASP A 530 53.06 10.68 -13.25
CA ASP A 530 54.33 10.03 -12.86
C ASP A 530 54.38 8.54 -13.21
N GLU A 531 53.36 7.78 -12.82
CA GLU A 531 53.28 6.34 -13.06
C GLU A 531 53.11 6.03 -14.57
N SER A 532 52.47 6.92 -15.34
CA SER A 532 52.16 6.68 -16.75
C SER A 532 53.41 6.67 -17.66
N LEU A 533 54.50 7.34 -17.26
CA LEU A 533 55.80 7.28 -17.93
C LEU A 533 56.36 5.84 -18.00
N GLU A 534 56.00 4.99 -17.04
CA GLU A 534 56.45 3.60 -16.98
C GLU A 534 55.60 2.64 -17.81
N VAL A 535 54.42 3.05 -18.27
CA VAL A 535 53.49 2.16 -19.00
C VAL A 535 53.16 2.65 -20.41
N LEU A 536 53.33 3.93 -20.72
CA LEU A 536 53.15 4.43 -22.07
C LEU A 536 54.34 4.06 -22.97
N LYS A 537 54.05 3.80 -24.25
CA LYS A 537 55.04 3.65 -25.32
C LYS A 537 55.52 5.02 -25.79
N GLU A 538 56.60 5.04 -26.57
CA GLU A 538 57.06 6.27 -27.25
C GLU A 538 55.92 6.86 -28.09
N ASN A 539 55.68 8.17 -27.98
CA ASN A 539 54.56 8.87 -28.60
C ASN A 539 53.17 8.42 -28.12
N GLY A 540 53.08 7.67 -27.02
CA GLY A 540 51.83 7.25 -26.42
C GLY A 540 51.02 8.45 -25.91
N ILE A 541 49.69 8.33 -25.96
CA ILE A 541 48.76 9.39 -25.58
C ILE A 541 48.35 9.24 -24.12
N LEU A 542 48.33 10.34 -23.37
CA LEU A 542 47.69 10.45 -22.07
C LEU A 542 46.53 11.43 -22.19
N ALA A 543 45.31 11.00 -21.85
CA ALA A 543 44.11 11.84 -21.85
C ALA A 543 43.39 11.76 -20.51
N PHE A 544 43.01 12.92 -19.98
CA PHE A 544 42.27 13.06 -18.73
C PHE A 544 40.93 13.75 -18.95
N GLU A 545 39.90 13.32 -18.23
CA GLU A 545 38.80 14.21 -17.86
C GLU A 545 39.24 15.10 -16.70
N ILE A 546 38.80 16.36 -16.70
CA ILE A 546 39.14 17.36 -15.70
C ILE A 546 37.92 18.16 -15.23
N GLY A 547 38.04 18.75 -14.03
CA GLY A 547 37.18 19.84 -13.60
C GLY A 547 37.39 21.08 -14.47
N HIS A 548 36.34 21.89 -14.62
CA HIS A 548 36.32 23.02 -15.55
C HIS A 548 37.34 24.13 -15.24
N ASP A 549 37.90 24.15 -14.03
CA ASP A 549 38.88 25.13 -13.54
C ASP A 549 40.31 24.55 -13.45
N GLN A 550 40.52 23.28 -13.83
CA GLN A 550 41.79 22.57 -13.65
C GLN A 550 42.62 22.44 -14.94
N GLY A 551 42.14 22.96 -16.06
CA GLY A 551 42.76 22.82 -17.39
C GLY A 551 44.23 23.20 -17.44
N GLU A 552 44.56 24.41 -17.01
CA GLU A 552 45.93 24.92 -17.09
C GLU A 552 46.85 24.24 -16.06
N ASP A 553 46.34 23.89 -14.87
CA ASP A 553 47.12 23.19 -13.84
C ASP A 553 47.54 21.79 -14.31
N VAL A 554 46.60 21.00 -14.82
CA VAL A 554 46.88 19.63 -15.32
C VAL A 554 47.79 19.68 -16.54
N LYS A 555 47.58 20.63 -17.45
CA LYS A 555 48.46 20.84 -18.60
C LYS A 555 49.90 21.14 -18.16
N ASN A 556 50.09 22.02 -17.18
CA ASN A 556 51.42 22.36 -16.67
C ASN A 556 52.09 21.14 -16.02
N LEU A 557 51.35 20.35 -15.22
CA LEU A 557 51.87 19.10 -14.64
C LEU A 557 52.36 18.12 -15.72
N MET A 558 51.62 17.99 -16.83
CA MET A 558 52.04 17.15 -17.96
C MET A 558 53.31 17.69 -18.63
N ILE A 559 53.37 18.99 -18.93
CA ILE A 559 54.54 19.60 -19.58
C ILE A 559 55.80 19.46 -18.71
N GLU A 560 55.69 19.69 -17.39
CA GLU A 560 56.80 19.54 -16.44
C GLU A 560 57.37 18.12 -16.40
N LYS A 561 56.55 17.11 -16.71
CA LYS A 561 56.94 15.69 -16.73
C LYS A 561 57.40 15.18 -18.09
N GLY A 562 57.49 16.07 -19.09
CA GLY A 562 58.03 15.76 -20.42
C GLY A 562 56.99 15.37 -21.46
N TYR A 563 55.70 15.64 -21.21
CA TYR A 563 54.68 15.49 -22.24
C TYR A 563 54.72 16.67 -23.22
N TYR A 564 54.48 16.40 -24.49
CA TYR A 564 54.42 17.38 -25.57
C TYR A 564 53.06 17.33 -26.28
N ASP A 565 52.80 18.34 -27.13
CA ASP A 565 51.51 18.55 -27.80
C ASP A 565 50.31 18.56 -26.83
N VAL A 566 50.51 19.12 -25.63
CA VAL A 566 49.48 19.13 -24.58
C VAL A 566 48.41 20.17 -24.91
N LYS A 567 47.16 19.72 -25.04
CA LYS A 567 45.99 20.53 -25.39
C LYS A 567 44.92 20.43 -24.31
N VAL A 568 44.26 21.56 -24.05
CA VAL A 568 43.05 21.62 -23.22
C VAL A 568 41.87 21.76 -24.17
N ILE A 569 40.94 20.82 -24.07
CA ILE A 569 39.78 20.68 -24.93
C ILE A 569 38.54 21.01 -24.13
N LYS A 570 37.63 21.72 -24.78
CA LYS A 570 36.41 22.22 -24.20
C LYS A 570 35.24 21.30 -24.53
N ASP A 571 34.31 21.18 -23.59
CA ASP A 571 33.02 20.56 -23.84
C ASP A 571 32.12 21.44 -24.72
N LEU A 572 30.93 20.94 -25.04
CA LEU A 572 29.93 21.65 -25.86
C LEU A 572 29.40 22.92 -25.17
N ALA A 573 29.56 23.06 -23.86
CA ALA A 573 29.24 24.27 -23.10
C ALA A 573 30.40 25.30 -23.10
N GLY A 574 31.55 24.96 -23.69
CA GLY A 574 32.72 25.83 -23.79
C GLY A 574 33.60 25.86 -22.54
N LEU A 575 33.38 24.93 -21.61
CA LEU A 575 34.18 24.75 -20.39
C LEU A 575 35.31 23.75 -20.65
N ASP A 576 36.45 23.93 -19.98
CA ASP A 576 37.56 22.98 -20.09
C ASP A 576 37.11 21.61 -19.53
N ARG A 577 37.37 20.53 -20.27
CA ARG A 577 36.86 19.20 -19.91
C ARG A 577 37.86 18.07 -20.09
N CYS A 578 38.74 18.20 -21.07
CA CYS A 578 39.74 17.19 -21.35
C CYS A 578 41.12 17.81 -21.51
N VAL A 579 42.14 17.16 -20.96
CA VAL A 579 43.55 17.47 -21.25
C VAL A 579 44.17 16.25 -21.90
N ILE A 580 44.75 16.44 -23.08
CA ILE A 580 45.41 15.37 -23.85
C ILE A 580 46.84 15.78 -24.20
N GLY A 581 47.78 14.84 -24.16
CA GLY A 581 49.16 15.06 -24.56
C GLY A 581 49.89 13.76 -24.90
N ARG A 582 51.09 13.87 -25.44
CA ARG A 582 51.93 12.73 -25.85
C ARG A 582 53.20 12.64 -25.02
N VAL A 583 53.62 11.43 -24.67
CA VAL A 583 54.89 11.23 -23.98
C VAL A 583 56.04 11.12 -24.98
N SER A 584 57.17 11.76 -24.67
CA SER A 584 58.46 11.44 -25.28
C SER A 584 59.37 10.81 -24.24
N LEU A 585 59.90 9.61 -24.53
CA LEU A 585 60.82 8.91 -23.63
C LEU A 585 62.29 9.25 -23.94
N GLU A 586 62.55 10.09 -24.96
CA GLU A 586 63.87 10.69 -25.19
C GLU A 586 64.13 11.79 -24.15
N ARG A 587 64.92 11.46 -23.13
CA ARG A 587 65.43 12.41 -22.12
C ARG A 587 66.80 12.98 -22.49
#